data_AF-A0A2N2FBI6-F1
#
_entry.id   AF-A0A2N2FBI6-F1
#
_cell.length_a   1.000
_cell.length_b   1.000
_cell.length_c   1.000
_cell.angle_alpha   90.00
_cell.angle_beta   90.00
_cell.angle_gamma   90.00
#
_symmetry.space_group_name_H-M   'P 1'
#
loop_
_entity.id
_entity.type
_entity.pdbx_description
1 polymer ?
#
loop_
_entity_poly.entity_id
_entity_poly.type
_entity_poly.pdbx_seq_one_letter_code
_entity_poly.pdbx_strand_id
1 'polypeptide(L)'
;MAEKGIKIQLEPVARQMFIDGKSLSAIETELGVSRQTLSAWKGLTKKPGEDLDEWDKARARKANFGLRMEALLERELTHAEERQPGAIDSALMDSLTKLGSLVVKFKQAESNGLFRDKVNAAAAEVAKAVKKGGMSDADARDISRRILGIV
;
A
#
# COMPACT_ATOMS: atom_id res chain seq x y z
N MET A 1 2.94 -7.05 -31.18
CA MET A 1 4.29 -7.50 -30.73
C MET A 1 5.05 -6.45 -29.91
N ALA A 2 4.42 -5.36 -29.42
CA ALA A 2 5.06 -4.36 -28.55
C ALA A 2 4.85 -4.58 -27.03
N GLU A 3 3.99 -5.53 -26.62
CA GLU A 3 3.55 -5.67 -25.22
C GLU A 3 4.54 -6.41 -24.30
N LYS A 4 5.39 -7.29 -24.83
CA LYS A 4 6.31 -8.11 -23.99
C LYS A 4 7.42 -7.28 -23.35
N GLY A 5 7.96 -6.27 -24.05
CA GLY A 5 9.02 -5.41 -23.53
C GLY A 5 8.54 -4.49 -22.42
N ILE A 6 7.34 -3.93 -22.59
CA ILE A 6 6.69 -3.04 -21.61
C ILE A 6 6.35 -3.82 -20.33
N LYS A 7 5.86 -5.06 -20.46
CA LYS A 7 5.56 -5.92 -19.30
C LYS A 7 6.80 -6.17 -18.44
N ILE A 8 7.93 -6.55 -19.03
CA ILE A 8 9.16 -6.89 -18.28
C ILE A 8 9.66 -5.71 -17.42
N GLN A 9 9.44 -4.49 -17.88
CA GLN A 9 9.88 -3.28 -17.17
C GLN A 9 8.85 -2.81 -16.15
N LEU A 10 7.57 -2.79 -16.50
CA LEU A 10 6.52 -2.19 -15.68
C LEU A 10 5.89 -3.16 -14.67
N GLU A 11 5.89 -4.47 -14.95
CA GLU A 11 5.29 -5.46 -14.04
C GLU A 11 5.96 -5.47 -12.65
N PRO A 12 7.30 -5.47 -12.51
CA PRO A 12 7.93 -5.45 -11.19
C PRO A 12 7.59 -4.18 -10.40
N VAL A 13 7.53 -3.03 -11.08
CA VAL A 13 7.18 -1.73 -10.49
C VAL A 13 5.71 -1.73 -10.04
N ALA A 14 4.81 -2.15 -10.92
CA ALA A 14 3.38 -2.28 -10.62
C ALA A 14 3.13 -3.24 -9.45
N ARG A 15 3.84 -4.37 -9.42
CA ARG A 15 3.79 -5.34 -8.32
C ARG A 15 4.22 -4.71 -7.00
N GLN A 16 5.35 -4.01 -6.99
CA GLN A 16 5.85 -3.35 -5.78
C GLN A 16 4.86 -2.29 -5.29
N MET A 17 4.34 -1.45 -6.18
CA MET A 17 3.32 -0.44 -5.86
C MET A 17 2.04 -1.07 -5.29
N PHE A 18 1.62 -2.22 -5.82
CA PHE A 18 0.50 -2.97 -5.27
C PHE A 18 0.83 -3.51 -3.87
N ILE A 19 2.00 -4.11 -3.67
CA ILE A 19 2.44 -4.56 -2.35
C ILE A 19 2.48 -3.40 -1.34
N ASP A 20 2.83 -2.21 -1.81
CA ASP A 20 2.87 -0.97 -1.02
C ASP A 20 1.50 -0.38 -0.69
N GLY A 21 0.43 -1.04 -1.13
CA GLY A 21 -0.95 -0.71 -0.75
C GLY A 21 -1.77 -0.15 -1.90
N LYS A 22 -1.14 0.43 -2.94
CA LYS A 22 -1.86 1.14 -4.01
C LYS A 22 -2.90 0.25 -4.70
N SER A 23 -4.06 0.82 -4.98
CA SER A 23 -5.07 0.20 -5.82
C SER A 23 -4.61 0.06 -7.28
N LEU A 24 -5.18 -0.89 -8.03
CA LEU A 24 -4.86 -1.06 -9.46
C LEU A 24 -5.20 0.18 -10.29
N SER A 25 -6.21 0.96 -9.89
CA SER A 25 -6.56 2.22 -10.56
C SER A 25 -5.54 3.33 -10.29
N ALA A 26 -4.96 3.39 -9.09
CA ALA A 26 -3.87 4.31 -8.80
C ALA A 26 -2.59 3.94 -9.60
N ILE A 27 -2.28 2.63 -9.69
CA ILE A 27 -1.15 2.13 -10.47
C ILE A 27 -1.34 2.41 -11.96
N GLU A 28 -2.56 2.23 -12.47
CA GLU A 28 -2.92 2.57 -13.86
C GLU A 28 -2.64 4.03 -14.18
N THR A 29 -3.03 4.94 -13.29
CA THR A 29 -2.81 6.38 -13.46
C THR A 29 -1.32 6.74 -13.47
N GLU A 30 -0.52 6.07 -12.65
CA GLU A 30 0.89 6.40 -12.44
C GLU A 30 1.83 5.74 -13.46
N LEU A 31 1.50 4.54 -13.93
CA LEU A 31 2.30 3.81 -14.92
C LEU A 31 1.75 3.90 -16.35
N GLY A 32 0.55 4.48 -16.53
CA GLY A 32 -0.13 4.54 -17.83
C GLY A 32 -0.54 3.18 -18.39
N VAL A 33 -0.63 2.16 -17.53
CA VAL A 33 -0.99 0.78 -17.90
C VAL A 33 -2.44 0.52 -17.53
N SER A 34 -3.24 0.01 -18.46
CA SER A 34 -4.67 -0.23 -18.18
C SER A 34 -4.88 -1.18 -16.99
N ARG A 35 -5.94 -0.95 -16.21
CA ARG A 35 -6.32 -1.83 -15.10
C ARG A 35 -6.53 -3.28 -15.54
N GLN A 36 -7.05 -3.51 -16.75
CA GLN A 36 -7.24 -4.86 -17.31
C GLN A 36 -5.91 -5.57 -17.50
N THR A 37 -4.90 -4.86 -18.02
CA THR A 37 -3.54 -5.37 -18.18
C THR A 37 -2.91 -5.74 -16.83
N LEU A 38 -3.05 -4.86 -15.82
CA LEU A 38 -2.56 -5.14 -14.46
C LEU A 38 -3.25 -6.36 -13.83
N SER A 39 -4.57 -6.48 -14.00
CA SER A 39 -5.35 -7.63 -13.52
C SER A 39 -4.93 -8.92 -14.22
N ALA A 40 -4.64 -8.87 -15.52
CA ALA A 40 -4.13 -10.01 -16.26
C ALA A 40 -2.75 -10.44 -15.75
N TRP A 41 -1.85 -9.49 -15.46
CA TRP A 41 -0.54 -9.80 -14.89
C TRP A 41 -0.64 -10.46 -13.51
N LYS A 42 -1.49 -9.95 -12.62
CA LYS A 42 -1.81 -10.62 -11.34
C LYS A 42 -2.32 -12.04 -11.57
N GLY A 43 -3.33 -12.20 -12.43
CA GLY A 43 -3.96 -13.49 -12.71
C GLY A 43 -2.99 -14.56 -13.23
N LEU A 44 -1.98 -14.17 -14.01
CA LEU A 44 -0.94 -15.08 -14.50
C LEU A 44 -0.07 -15.67 -13.37
N THR A 45 -0.01 -15.01 -12.21
CA THR A 45 0.77 -15.49 -11.06
C THR A 45 -0.03 -16.42 -10.15
N LYS A 46 -1.34 -16.56 -10.38
CA LYS A 46 -2.21 -17.43 -9.59
C LYS A 46 -1.99 -18.89 -9.98
N LYS A 47 -1.62 -19.75 -9.01
CA LYS A 47 -1.46 -21.19 -9.28
C LYS A 47 -2.82 -21.90 -9.29
N PRO A 48 -2.96 -23.01 -10.04
CA PRO A 48 -4.17 -23.83 -9.99
C PRO A 48 -4.45 -24.31 -8.56
N GLY A 49 -5.69 -24.15 -8.09
CA GLY A 49 -6.13 -24.58 -6.76
C GLY A 49 -5.82 -23.61 -5.62
N GLU A 50 -5.22 -22.45 -5.88
CA GLU A 50 -5.04 -21.39 -4.89
C GLU A 50 -6.10 -20.29 -5.06
N ASP A 51 -6.51 -19.65 -3.97
CA ASP A 51 -7.46 -18.53 -4.03
C ASP A 51 -6.78 -17.18 -4.32
N LEU A 52 -5.56 -17.00 -3.81
CA LEU A 52 -4.78 -15.76 -3.88
C LEU A 52 -3.66 -15.82 -4.91
N ASP A 53 -3.46 -14.73 -5.64
CA ASP A 53 -2.30 -14.56 -6.52
C ASP A 53 -1.03 -14.17 -5.72
N GLU A 54 0.14 -14.22 -6.38
CA GLU A 54 1.42 -13.94 -5.70
C GLU A 54 1.60 -12.48 -5.29
N TRP A 55 0.83 -11.55 -5.87
CA TRP A 55 0.86 -10.15 -5.46
C TRP A 55 0.04 -9.98 -4.18
N ASP A 56 -1.15 -10.60 -4.11
CA ASP A 56 -1.99 -10.60 -2.90
C ASP A 56 -1.28 -11.28 -1.73
N LYS A 57 -0.64 -12.43 -1.97
CA LYS A 57 0.20 -13.09 -0.95
C LYS A 57 1.35 -12.20 -0.49
N ALA A 58 2.01 -11.49 -1.42
CA ALA A 58 3.10 -10.58 -1.06
C ALA A 58 2.62 -9.38 -0.24
N ARG A 59 1.47 -8.80 -0.60
CA ARG A 59 0.81 -7.74 0.18
C ARG A 59 0.44 -8.24 1.58
N ALA A 60 -0.16 -9.43 1.68
CA ALA A 60 -0.52 -10.04 2.96
C ALA A 60 0.71 -10.33 3.84
N ARG A 61 1.81 -10.83 3.25
CA ARG A 61 3.08 -11.03 3.96
C ARG A 61 3.64 -9.72 4.52
N LYS A 62 3.58 -8.63 3.74
CA LYS A 62 4.01 -7.30 4.20
C LYS A 62 3.16 -6.81 5.37
N ALA A 63 1.83 -6.89 5.28
CA ALA A 63 0.94 -6.50 6.37
C ALA A 63 1.20 -7.32 7.65
N ASN A 64 1.39 -8.65 7.51
CA ASN A 64 1.73 -9.52 8.64
C ASN A 64 3.10 -9.20 9.26
N PHE A 65 4.07 -8.76 8.46
CA PHE A 65 5.36 -8.32 8.97
C PHE A 65 5.24 -7.09 9.89
N GLY A 66 4.37 -6.13 9.56
CA GLY A 66 4.06 -5.00 10.43
C GLY A 66 3.52 -5.44 11.79
N LEU A 67 2.50 -6.28 11.78
CA LEU A 67 1.90 -6.85 13.00
C LEU A 67 2.93 -7.60 13.86
N ARG A 68 3.85 -8.34 13.24
CA ARG A 68 4.93 -9.04 13.96
C ARG A 68 5.90 -8.06 14.62
N MET A 69 6.25 -6.96 13.96
CA MET A 69 7.11 -5.94 14.57
C MET A 69 6.43 -5.26 15.76
N GLU A 70 5.13 -5.00 15.67
CA GLU A 70 4.33 -4.47 16.78
C GLU A 70 4.31 -5.43 17.96
N ALA A 71 4.00 -6.70 17.70
CA ALA A 71 3.99 -7.73 18.74
C ALA A 71 5.37 -7.93 19.40
N LEU A 72 6.46 -7.83 18.62
CA LEU A 72 7.82 -7.87 19.17
C LEU A 72 8.11 -6.66 20.05
N LEU A 73 7.76 -5.45 19.61
CA LEU A 73 7.94 -4.25 20.41
C LEU A 73 7.14 -4.32 21.71
N GLU A 74 5.87 -4.74 21.64
CA GLU A 74 5.00 -4.91 22.80
C GLU A 74 5.58 -5.92 23.79
N ARG A 75 6.03 -7.08 23.30
CA ARG A 75 6.67 -8.10 24.15
C ARG A 75 7.90 -7.57 24.87
N GLU A 76 8.77 -6.83 24.17
CA GLU A 76 9.98 -6.29 24.76
C GLU A 76 9.69 -5.13 25.73
N LEU A 77 8.63 -4.33 25.48
CA LEU A 77 8.14 -3.33 26.43
C LEU A 77 7.61 -3.98 27.70
N THR A 78 6.76 -5.00 27.59
CA THR A 78 6.28 -5.76 28.75
C THR A 78 7.44 -6.35 29.55
N HIS A 79 8.41 -6.96 28.88
CA HIS A 79 9.60 -7.51 29.53
C HIS A 79 10.44 -6.44 30.24
N ALA A 80 10.51 -5.22 29.69
CA ALA A 80 11.19 -4.11 30.34
C ALA A 80 10.40 -3.56 31.54
N GLU A 81 9.07 -3.52 31.47
CA GLU A 81 8.16 -3.07 32.54
C GLU A 81 8.14 -4.02 33.75
N GLU A 82 8.27 -5.33 33.51
CA GLU A 82 8.33 -6.35 34.56
C GLU A 82 9.66 -6.37 35.33
N ARG A 83 10.68 -5.67 34.85
CA ARG A 83 11.97 -5.56 35.55
C ARG A 83 11.91 -4.60 36.71
N GLN A 84 12.76 -4.84 37.70
CA GLN A 84 12.95 -3.89 38.80
C GLN A 84 13.42 -2.53 38.28
N PRO A 85 12.92 -1.41 38.83
CA PRO A 85 13.41 -0.08 38.53
C PRO A 85 14.94 -0.02 38.70
N GLY A 86 15.65 0.38 37.63
CA GLY A 86 17.12 0.41 37.60
C GLY A 86 17.80 -0.83 37.01
N ALA A 87 17.05 -1.91 36.70
CA ALA A 87 17.56 -3.10 36.01
C ALA A 87 17.38 -3.04 34.47
N ILE A 88 16.88 -1.91 33.96
CA ILE A 88 16.83 -1.64 32.52
C ILE A 88 18.23 -1.16 32.09
N ASP A 89 18.94 -2.00 31.35
CA ASP A 89 20.25 -1.64 30.80
C ASP A 89 20.12 -0.74 29.56
N SER A 90 21.22 -0.05 29.22
CA SER A 90 21.26 0.88 28.08
C SER A 90 21.14 0.19 26.71
N ALA A 91 21.56 -1.07 26.58
CA ALA A 91 21.44 -1.84 25.35
C ALA A 91 19.98 -2.26 25.09
N LEU A 92 19.21 -2.57 26.14
CA LEU A 92 17.77 -2.82 26.05
C LEU A 92 17.01 -1.55 25.64
N MET A 93 17.37 -0.38 26.17
CA MET A 93 16.75 0.88 25.74
C MET A 93 17.08 1.22 24.29
N ASP A 94 18.29 0.95 23.83
CA ASP A 94 18.70 1.12 22.42
C ASP A 94 17.95 0.15 21.49
N SER A 95 17.78 -1.12 21.88
CA SER A 95 17.03 -2.10 21.09
C SER A 95 15.54 -1.75 21.01
N LEU A 96 14.91 -1.32 22.11
CA LEU A 96 13.54 -0.81 22.14
C LEU A 96 13.36 0.43 21.27
N THR A 97 14.30 1.37 21.33
CA THR A 97 14.28 2.57 20.49
C THR A 97 14.38 2.22 19.01
N LYS A 98 15.25 1.27 18.65
CA LYS A 98 15.40 0.79 17.27
C LYS A 98 14.12 0.09 16.79
N LEU A 99 13.55 -0.82 17.59
CA LEU A 99 12.29 -1.49 17.27
C LEU A 99 11.13 -0.49 17.14
N GLY A 100 11.01 0.45 18.07
CA GLY A 100 10.03 1.54 18.01
C GLY A 100 10.18 2.37 16.74
N SER A 101 11.40 2.74 16.37
CA SER A 101 11.67 3.50 15.13
C SER A 101 11.28 2.72 13.87
N LEU A 102 11.49 1.40 13.86
CA LEU A 102 11.12 0.53 12.74
C LEU A 102 9.60 0.42 12.60
N VAL A 103 8.89 0.23 13.72
CA VAL A 103 7.42 0.20 13.75
C VAL A 103 6.83 1.52 13.24
N VAL A 104 7.34 2.66 13.72
CA VAL A 104 6.87 3.99 13.26
C VAL A 104 7.10 4.19 11.77
N LYS A 105 8.31 3.91 11.27
CA LYS A 105 8.63 4.02 9.83
C LYS A 105 7.74 3.12 8.98
N PHE A 106 7.49 1.91 9.45
CA PHE A 106 6.63 0.95 8.75
C PHE A 106 5.17 1.42 8.72
N LYS A 107 4.62 1.86 9.85
CA LYS A 107 3.25 2.43 9.92
C LYS A 107 3.11 3.67 9.05
N GLN A 108 4.10 4.56 9.05
CA GLN A 108 4.10 5.72 8.15
C GLN A 108 4.06 5.28 6.68
N ALA A 109 4.88 4.32 6.29
CA ALA A 109 4.87 3.79 4.93
C ALA A 109 3.52 3.14 4.54
N GLU A 110 2.88 2.39 5.43
CA GLU A 110 1.56 1.80 5.19
C GLU A 110 0.44 2.85 5.15
N SER A 111 0.43 3.78 6.11
CA SER A 111 -0.58 4.84 6.20
C SER A 111 -0.56 5.77 4.98
N ASN A 112 0.62 6.03 4.41
CA ASN A 112 0.75 6.82 3.18
C ASN A 112 0.08 6.15 1.97
N GLY A 113 0.13 4.82 1.87
CA GLY A 113 -0.59 4.05 0.85
C GLY A 113 -2.11 4.08 1.07
N LEU A 114 -2.55 3.79 2.30
CA LEU A 114 -3.96 3.79 2.71
C LEU A 114 -4.64 5.17 2.58
N PHE A 115 -3.95 6.23 2.98
CA PHE A 115 -4.46 7.60 2.87
C PHE A 115 -4.64 8.01 1.42
N ARG A 116 -3.64 7.74 0.56
CA ARG A 116 -3.77 7.97 -0.89
C ARG A 116 -4.94 7.21 -1.50
N ASP A 117 -5.14 5.95 -1.15
CA ASP A 117 -6.26 5.16 -1.70
C ASP A 117 -7.62 5.68 -1.23
N LYS A 118 -7.76 6.11 0.03
CA LYS A 118 -9.00 6.74 0.52
C LYS A 118 -9.32 8.04 -0.20
N VAL A 119 -8.31 8.89 -0.41
CA VAL A 119 -8.46 10.15 -1.14
C VAL A 119 -8.79 9.88 -2.62
N ASN A 120 -8.13 8.92 -3.26
CA ASN A 120 -8.45 8.52 -4.64
C ASN A 120 -9.86 7.93 -4.78
N ALA A 121 -10.29 7.10 -3.82
CA ALA A 121 -11.64 6.53 -3.80
C ALA A 121 -12.71 7.62 -3.62
N ALA A 122 -12.48 8.56 -2.69
CA ALA A 122 -13.37 9.71 -2.50
C ALA A 122 -13.44 10.58 -3.76
N ALA A 123 -12.30 10.85 -4.41
CA ALA A 123 -12.25 11.60 -5.66
C ALA A 123 -13.02 10.90 -6.80
N ALA A 124 -12.95 9.57 -6.88
CA ALA A 124 -13.71 8.78 -7.85
C ALA A 124 -15.23 8.79 -7.58
N GLU A 125 -15.65 8.75 -6.32
CA GLU A 125 -17.07 8.87 -5.95
C GLU A 125 -17.62 10.25 -6.31
N VAL A 126 -16.86 11.31 -6.04
CA VAL A 126 -17.24 12.69 -6.43
C VAL A 126 -17.36 12.78 -7.96
N ALA A 127 -16.40 12.26 -8.72
CA ALA A 127 -16.47 12.25 -10.18
C ALA A 127 -17.71 11.52 -10.70
N LYS A 128 -18.09 10.41 -10.07
CA LYS A 128 -19.29 9.63 -10.41
C LYS A 128 -20.59 10.38 -10.08
N ALA A 129 -20.65 11.04 -8.93
CA ALA A 129 -21.80 11.83 -8.52
C ALA A 129 -22.01 13.05 -9.44
N VAL A 130 -20.92 13.72 -9.80
CA VAL A 130 -20.92 14.86 -10.73
C VAL A 130 -21.39 14.42 -12.13
N LYS A 131 -20.90 13.28 -12.64
CA LYS A 131 -21.36 12.72 -13.92
C LYS A 131 -22.86 12.40 -13.92
N LYS A 132 -23.39 11.91 -12.80
CA LYS A 132 -24.83 11.62 -12.63
C LYS A 132 -25.70 12.89 -12.65
N GLY A 133 -25.12 14.05 -12.33
CA GLY A 133 -25.76 15.36 -12.40
C GLY A 133 -25.80 16.00 -13.79
N GLY A 134 -25.33 15.31 -14.84
CA GLY A 134 -25.34 15.83 -16.22
C GLY A 134 -24.08 16.60 -16.64
N MET A 135 -23.03 16.59 -15.82
CA MET A 135 -21.75 17.23 -16.14
C MET A 135 -20.91 16.37 -17.11
N SER A 136 -20.08 17.04 -17.93
CA SER A 136 -19.24 16.36 -18.92
C SER A 136 -18.11 15.55 -18.26
N ASP A 137 -17.61 14.52 -18.96
CA ASP A 137 -16.48 13.70 -18.47
C ASP A 137 -15.19 14.50 -18.29
N ALA A 138 -15.05 15.65 -18.97
CA ALA A 138 -13.92 16.54 -18.82
C ALA A 138 -13.99 17.28 -17.47
N ASP A 139 -15.16 17.80 -17.11
CA ASP A 139 -15.33 18.58 -15.88
C ASP A 139 -15.27 17.70 -14.62
N ALA A 140 -15.81 16.48 -14.68
CA ALA A 140 -15.73 15.52 -13.59
C ALA A 140 -14.27 15.10 -13.29
N ARG A 141 -13.44 14.98 -14.34
CA ARG A 141 -12.00 14.70 -14.19
C ARG A 141 -11.24 15.89 -13.64
N ASP A 142 -11.61 17.10 -14.03
CA ASP A 142 -10.98 18.33 -13.54
C ASP A 142 -11.23 18.53 -12.03
N ILE A 143 -12.46 18.29 -11.58
CA ILE A 143 -12.81 18.31 -10.15
C ILE A 143 -12.02 17.26 -9.37
N SER A 144 -11.92 16.03 -9.91
CA SER A 144 -11.12 14.96 -9.30
C SER A 144 -9.64 15.36 -9.18
N ARG A 145 -9.05 15.95 -10.22
CA ARG A 145 -7.66 16.44 -10.18
C ARG A 145 -7.45 17.55 -9.16
N ARG A 146 -8.40 18.50 -9.05
CA ARG A 146 -8.36 19.57 -8.03
C ARG A 146 -8.43 19.03 -6.60
N ILE A 147 -9.27 18.03 -6.34
CA ILE A 147 -9.33 17.34 -5.04
C ILE A 147 -8.00 16.63 -4.73
N LEU A 148 -7.37 16.07 -5.76
CA LEU A 148 -6.07 15.41 -5.66
C LEU A 148 -4.88 16.37 -5.61
N GLY A 149 -5.10 17.69 -5.78
CA GLY A 149 -4.04 18.70 -5.81
C GLY A 149 -3.11 18.58 -7.03
N ILE A 150 -3.57 17.93 -8.10
CA ILE A 150 -2.82 17.75 -9.35
C ILE A 150 -3.20 18.90 -10.28
N VAL A 151 -2.27 19.82 -10.53
CA VAL A 151 -2.42 20.95 -11.47
C VAL A 151 -2.06 20.52 -12.88
#